data_AF-A0A0F8Z370-F1
#
_entry.id   AF-A0A0F8Z370-F1
#
_cell.length_a   1.000
_cell.length_b   1.000
_cell.length_c   1.000
_cell.angle_alpha   90.00
_cell.angle_beta   90.00
_cell.angle_gamma   90.00
#
_symmetry.space_group_name_H-M   'P 1'
#
loop_
_entity.id
_entity.type
_entity.pdbx_description
1 polymer ?
#
loop_
_entity_poly.entity_id
_entity_poly.type
_entity_poly.pdbx_seq_one_letter_code
_entity_poly.pdbx_strand_id
1 'polypeptide(L)'
;MTKLKYERKCKNWLLSFRDWTLPRCEAKETFIFWTGLFILASAIRRKVYIPKTVLGSWEVAPYIYVFFVAPAGKARKTTTLSYVDDLLLDEIGIRKASAAMSQQVLMKRIADSPDASISICIGEFGTFFNPSRDVMIDFLTALFDGRKKHDSDTLSRGIEYAERPCINLLA
;
A
#
# COMPACT_ATOMS: atom_id res chain seq x y z
N MET A 1 2.52 31.80 17.35
CA MET A 1 1.67 30.63 17.02
C MET A 1 1.41 30.64 15.53
N THR A 2 1.99 29.71 14.78
CA THR A 2 1.79 29.58 13.34
C THR A 2 0.37 29.10 13.09
N LYS A 3 -0.45 29.90 12.39
CA LYS A 3 -1.85 29.56 12.07
C LYS A 3 -1.84 28.27 11.25
N LEU A 4 -2.41 27.18 11.79
CA LEU A 4 -2.50 25.91 11.09
C LEU A 4 -3.27 26.12 9.79
N LYS A 5 -2.64 25.83 8.64
CA LYS A 5 -3.20 25.99 7.30
C LYS A 5 -4.47 25.14 7.09
N TYR A 6 -4.65 24.09 7.88
CA TYR A 6 -5.78 23.17 7.80
C TYR A 6 -6.25 22.77 9.20
N GLU A 7 -7.58 22.69 9.36
CA GLU A 7 -8.24 22.23 10.58
C GLU A 7 -8.60 20.74 10.44
N ARG A 8 -8.30 19.93 11.46
CA ARG A 8 -8.70 18.52 11.51
C ARG A 8 -10.22 18.41 11.59
N LYS A 9 -10.86 17.83 10.58
CA LYS A 9 -12.31 17.57 10.56
C LYS A 9 -12.74 16.38 11.43
N CYS A 10 -11.82 15.48 11.75
CA CYS A 10 -12.07 14.32 12.60
C CYS A 10 -10.96 14.13 13.65
N LYS A 11 -11.34 13.63 14.83
CA LYS A 11 -10.39 13.28 15.91
C LYS A 11 -9.56 12.06 15.54
N ASN A 12 -10.21 11.03 14.98
CA ASN A 12 -9.58 9.81 14.51
C ASN A 12 -10.15 9.46 13.13
N TRP A 13 -9.33 9.66 12.08
CA TRP A 13 -9.76 9.45 10.70
C TRP A 13 -10.15 8.00 10.41
N LEU A 14 -9.42 7.02 10.96
CA LEU A 14 -9.69 5.60 10.70
C LEU A 14 -11.04 5.15 11.29
N LEU A 15 -11.32 5.54 12.53
CA LEU A 15 -12.59 5.24 13.17
C LEU A 15 -13.74 5.99 12.49
N SER A 16 -13.54 7.27 12.15
CA SER A 16 -14.54 8.04 11.41
C SER A 16 -14.83 7.45 10.03
N PHE A 17 -13.81 6.99 9.29
CA PHE A 17 -13.98 6.30 8.00
C PHE A 17 -14.81 5.03 8.17
N ARG A 18 -14.47 4.20 9.16
CA ARG A 18 -15.22 2.98 9.46
C ARG A 18 -16.68 3.28 9.78
N ASP A 19 -16.93 4.16 10.73
CA ASP A 19 -18.28 4.48 11.23
C ASP A 19 -19.15 5.16 10.16
N TRP A 20 -18.51 5.91 9.25
CA TRP A 20 -19.18 6.49 8.10
C TRP A 20 -19.52 5.45 7.01
N THR A 21 -18.62 4.51 6.76
CA THR A 21 -18.76 3.52 5.68
C THR A 21 -19.68 2.36 6.06
N LEU A 22 -19.59 1.87 7.29
CA LEU A 22 -20.29 0.68 7.77
C LEU A 22 -21.80 0.68 7.50
N PRO A 23 -22.57 1.75 7.81
CA PRO A 23 -24.02 1.76 7.56
C PRO A 23 -24.39 1.80 6.06
N ARG A 24 -23.42 2.03 5.18
CA ARG A 24 -23.60 2.26 3.74
C ARG A 24 -23.04 1.12 2.88
N CYS A 25 -22.48 0.10 3.52
CA CYS A 25 -21.78 -1.00 2.85
C CYS A 25 -22.21 -2.35 3.43
N GLU A 26 -22.32 -3.36 2.57
CA GLU A 26 -22.57 -4.75 2.99
C GLU A 26 -21.30 -5.51 3.40
N ALA A 27 -20.12 -4.88 3.30
CA ALA A 27 -18.86 -5.51 3.66
C ALA A 27 -18.71 -5.64 5.18
N LYS A 28 -17.97 -6.66 5.62
CA LYS A 28 -17.68 -6.87 7.04
C LYS A 28 -16.88 -5.69 7.60
N GLU A 29 -17.13 -5.33 8.86
CA GLU A 29 -16.37 -4.30 9.58
C GLU A 29 -14.86 -4.48 9.48
N THR A 30 -14.40 -5.72 9.61
CA THR A 30 -12.97 -6.05 9.52
C THR A 30 -12.38 -5.60 8.17
N PHE A 31 -13.11 -5.78 7.07
CA PHE A 31 -12.61 -5.38 5.75
C PHE A 31 -12.56 -3.86 5.63
N ILE A 32 -13.61 -3.17 6.06
CA ILE A 32 -13.63 -1.71 6.09
C ILE A 32 -12.47 -1.16 6.94
N PHE A 33 -12.25 -1.71 8.12
CA PHE A 33 -11.18 -1.26 9.02
C PHE A 33 -9.79 -1.42 8.39
N TRP A 34 -9.47 -2.60 7.85
CA TRP A 34 -8.17 -2.84 7.23
C TRP A 34 -7.97 -2.05 5.94
N THR A 35 -9.03 -1.80 5.19
CA THR A 35 -9.00 -0.90 4.03
C THR A 35 -8.71 0.54 4.45
N GLY A 36 -9.33 1.04 5.51
CA GLY A 36 -9.01 2.35 6.07
C GLY A 36 -7.55 2.43 6.53
N LEU A 37 -7.05 1.38 7.17
CA LEU A 37 -5.65 1.32 7.61
C LEU A 37 -4.69 1.33 6.42
N PHE A 38 -4.99 0.58 5.37
CA PHE A 38 -4.25 0.60 4.10
C PHE A 38 -4.22 1.99 3.46
N ILE A 39 -5.36 2.70 3.43
CA ILE A 39 -5.45 4.07 2.91
C ILE A 39 -4.55 5.00 3.73
N LEU A 40 -4.59 4.89 5.06
CA LEU A 40 -3.76 5.70 5.94
C LEU A 40 -2.27 5.43 5.72
N ALA A 41 -1.86 4.16 5.68
CA ALA A 41 -0.48 3.74 5.40
C ALA A 41 0.01 4.28 4.04
N SER A 42 -0.85 4.19 3.02
CA SER A 42 -0.60 4.71 1.68
C SER A 42 -0.43 6.23 1.66
N ALA A 43 -1.25 6.96 2.41
CA ALA A 43 -1.21 8.43 2.48
C ALA A 43 0.04 8.96 3.20
N ILE A 44 0.43 8.33 4.30
CA ILE A 44 1.59 8.77 5.10
C ILE A 44 2.92 8.33 4.50
N ARG A 45 2.97 7.20 3.77
CA ARG A 45 4.20 6.65 3.16
C ARG A 45 5.31 6.59 4.22
N ARG A 46 6.54 6.97 3.86
CA ARG A 46 7.67 7.07 4.82
C ARG A 46 7.73 8.35 5.64
N LYS A 47 6.74 9.24 5.55
CA LYS A 47 6.77 10.51 6.29
C LYS A 47 6.57 10.31 7.80
N VAL A 48 6.01 9.17 8.18
CA VAL A 48 5.82 8.76 9.57
C VAL A 48 6.47 7.39 9.76
N TYR A 49 7.30 7.25 10.78
CA TYR A 49 7.95 6.00 11.13
C TYR A 49 8.28 5.97 12.61
N ILE A 50 8.41 4.77 13.16
CA ILE A 50 8.94 4.55 14.50
C ILE A 50 10.48 4.51 14.39
N PRO A 51 11.20 5.41 15.07
CA PRO A 51 12.64 5.51 14.93
C PRO A 51 13.37 4.39 15.68
N LYS A 52 14.62 4.14 15.25
CA LYS A 52 15.52 3.16 15.89
C LYS A 52 15.73 3.37 17.38
N THR A 53 15.66 4.62 17.83
CA THR A 53 15.78 4.96 19.26
C THR A 53 14.68 4.31 20.11
N VAL A 54 13.50 4.05 19.53
CA VAL A 54 12.39 3.39 20.20
C VAL A 54 12.47 1.86 20.03
N LEU A 55 12.93 1.37 18.87
CA LEU A 55 12.93 -0.05 18.52
C LEU A 55 14.28 -0.77 18.69
N GLY A 56 15.32 -0.09 19.18
CA GLY A 56 16.61 -0.67 19.54
C GLY A 56 17.61 -0.89 18.39
N SER A 57 17.16 -1.12 17.14
CA SER A 57 18.09 -1.37 16.02
C SER A 57 17.53 -1.09 14.62
N TRP A 58 16.21 -1.15 14.46
CA TRP A 58 15.51 -0.93 13.18
C TRP A 58 14.49 0.21 13.24
N GLU A 59 14.11 0.72 12.08
CA GLU A 59 13.03 1.70 11.95
C GLU A 59 11.85 1.02 11.26
N VAL A 60 10.63 1.35 11.66
CA VAL A 60 9.43 0.79 11.04
C VAL A 60 8.62 1.94 10.46
N ALA A 61 8.51 1.96 9.13
CA ALA A 61 7.51 2.76 8.44
C ALA A 61 6.29 1.85 8.13
N PRO A 62 5.15 2.42 7.73
CA PRO A 62 3.94 1.65 7.47
C PRO A 62 4.05 0.98 6.11
N TYR A 63 4.63 -0.22 6.08
CA TYR A 63 4.54 -1.18 4.98
C TYR A 63 3.52 -2.23 5.40
N ILE A 64 2.38 -2.28 4.72
CA ILE A 64 1.31 -3.23 5.06
C ILE A 64 0.86 -4.02 3.84
N TYR A 65 0.86 -5.34 3.97
CA TYR A 65 0.24 -6.26 3.02
C TYR A 65 -1.03 -6.83 3.66
N VAL A 66 -2.18 -6.52 3.07
CA VAL A 66 -3.50 -6.96 3.54
C VAL A 66 -4.10 -7.87 2.49
N PHE A 67 -4.52 -9.06 2.90
CA PHE A 67 -5.15 -10.06 2.05
C PHE A 67 -6.55 -10.41 2.59
N PHE A 68 -7.59 -10.16 1.79
CA PHE A 68 -8.96 -10.53 2.08
C PHE A 68 -9.29 -11.91 1.49
N VAL A 69 -9.19 -12.93 2.35
CA VAL A 69 -9.54 -14.30 1.98
C VAL A 69 -11.00 -14.56 2.29
N ALA A 70 -11.79 -14.77 1.24
CA ALA A 70 -13.20 -15.16 1.35
C ALA A 70 -13.69 -15.82 0.05
N PRO A 71 -14.73 -16.67 0.11
CA PRO A 71 -15.37 -17.23 -1.07
C PRO A 71 -15.84 -16.13 -2.03
N ALA A 72 -15.80 -16.42 -3.33
CA ALA A 72 -16.27 -15.50 -4.36
C ALA A 72 -17.74 -15.10 -4.12
N GLY A 73 -18.06 -13.83 -4.38
CA GLY A 73 -19.42 -13.28 -4.24
C GLY A 73 -19.95 -13.08 -2.81
N LYS A 74 -19.36 -13.70 -1.78
CA LYS A 74 -19.90 -13.65 -0.40
C LYS A 74 -19.46 -12.45 0.43
N ALA A 75 -18.28 -11.91 0.18
CA ALA A 75 -17.66 -10.93 1.09
C ALA A 75 -17.41 -9.54 0.48
N ARG A 76 -18.01 -9.25 -0.68
CA ARG A 76 -17.95 -7.93 -1.35
C ARG A 76 -16.54 -7.28 -1.35
N LYS A 77 -15.51 -8.10 -1.61
CA LYS A 77 -14.10 -7.70 -1.54
C LYS A 77 -13.81 -6.53 -2.48
N THR A 78 -14.24 -6.65 -3.73
CA THR A 78 -14.06 -5.63 -4.77
C THR A 78 -14.77 -4.31 -4.44
N THR A 79 -15.97 -4.35 -3.85
CA THR A 79 -16.66 -3.14 -3.35
C THR A 79 -15.87 -2.43 -2.26
N THR A 80 -15.10 -3.17 -1.46
CA THR A 80 -14.24 -2.54 -0.44
C THR A 80 -13.01 -1.89 -1.08
N LEU A 81 -12.49 -2.47 -2.17
CA LEU A 81 -11.37 -1.91 -2.92
C LEU A 81 -11.73 -0.62 -3.65
N SER A 82 -12.97 -0.45 -4.11
CA SER A 82 -13.36 0.79 -4.81
C SER A 82 -13.23 2.04 -3.94
N TYR A 83 -13.48 1.94 -2.62
CA TYR A 83 -13.22 3.06 -1.70
C TYR A 83 -11.76 3.51 -1.71
N VAL A 84 -10.84 2.60 -1.98
CA VAL A 84 -9.42 2.91 -2.11
C VAL A 84 -9.14 3.64 -3.41
N ASP A 85 -9.81 3.30 -4.50
CA ASP A 85 -9.72 4.02 -5.78
C ASP A 85 -10.18 5.45 -5.60
N ASP A 86 -11.41 5.63 -5.11
CA ASP A 86 -12.00 6.97 -4.89
C ASP A 86 -11.13 7.83 -3.94
N LEU A 87 -10.64 7.27 -2.83
CA LEU A 87 -9.91 8.07 -1.83
C LEU A 87 -8.42 8.26 -2.13
N LEU A 88 -7.71 7.26 -2.65
CA LEU A 88 -6.25 7.39 -2.87
C LEU A 88 -5.89 8.02 -4.20
N LEU A 89 -6.65 7.76 -5.26
CA LEU A 89 -6.35 8.31 -6.58
C LEU A 89 -6.92 9.72 -6.72
N ASP A 90 -8.21 9.88 -6.46
CA ASP A 90 -8.91 11.12 -6.83
C ASP A 90 -8.63 12.25 -5.83
N GLU A 91 -8.52 11.92 -4.54
CA GLU A 91 -8.36 12.94 -3.49
C GLU A 91 -6.89 13.17 -3.07
N ILE A 92 -6.05 12.12 -3.05
CA ILE A 92 -4.70 12.19 -2.48
C ILE A 92 -3.60 12.13 -3.56
N GLY A 93 -3.93 11.73 -4.79
CA GLY A 93 -2.98 11.69 -5.92
C GLY A 93 -1.85 10.68 -5.74
N ILE A 94 -2.11 9.55 -5.08
CA ILE A 94 -1.10 8.49 -4.87
C ILE A 94 -1.06 7.56 -6.06
N ARG A 95 0.12 7.38 -6.67
CA ARG A 95 0.32 6.48 -7.80
C ARG A 95 -0.01 5.03 -7.41
N LYS A 96 -0.89 4.39 -8.19
CA LYS A 96 -1.18 2.96 -8.08
C LYS A 96 -0.43 2.12 -9.10
N ALA A 97 -0.05 0.93 -8.66
CA ALA A 97 0.45 -0.11 -9.54
C ALA A 97 -0.74 -0.83 -10.23
N SER A 98 -0.62 -1.16 -11.52
CA SER A 98 -1.59 -2.01 -12.25
C SER A 98 -1.75 -3.38 -11.58
N ALA A 99 -2.96 -3.94 -11.60
CA ALA A 99 -3.21 -5.28 -11.07
C ALA A 99 -2.46 -6.39 -11.83
N ALA A 100 -2.14 -6.18 -13.11
CA ALA A 100 -1.35 -7.13 -13.90
C ALA A 100 -0.01 -6.49 -14.30
N MET A 101 1.09 -6.97 -13.70
CA MET A 101 2.45 -6.58 -14.08
C MET A 101 3.48 -7.64 -13.68
N SER A 102 4.65 -7.62 -14.34
CA SER A 102 5.79 -8.43 -13.91
C SER A 102 6.55 -7.77 -12.76
N GLN A 103 7.40 -8.54 -12.07
CA GLN A 103 8.27 -8.04 -11.01
C GLN A 103 9.17 -6.89 -11.49
N GLN A 104 9.72 -6.98 -12.70
CA GLN A 104 10.58 -5.93 -13.26
C GLN A 104 9.81 -4.63 -13.51
N VAL A 105 8.56 -4.73 -13.98
CA VAL A 105 7.70 -3.55 -14.15
C VAL A 105 7.38 -2.92 -12.80
N LEU A 106 7.18 -3.74 -11.76
CA LEU A 106 6.96 -3.23 -10.41
C LEU A 106 8.20 -2.53 -9.87
N MET A 107 9.39 -3.13 -10.00
CA MET A 107 10.66 -2.52 -9.59
C MET A 107 10.87 -1.16 -10.26
N LYS A 108 10.67 -1.10 -11.57
CA LYS A 108 10.75 0.15 -12.32
C LYS A 108 9.81 1.22 -11.79
N ARG A 109 8.54 0.87 -11.51
CA ARG A 109 7.56 1.81 -10.96
C ARG A 109 7.94 2.30 -9.57
N ILE A 110 8.58 1.46 -8.76
CA ILE A 110 9.10 1.85 -7.45
C ILE A 110 10.27 2.82 -7.62
N ALA A 111 11.23 2.53 -8.50
CA ALA A 111 12.37 3.40 -8.79
C ALA A 111 11.96 4.76 -9.38
N ASP A 112 10.93 4.78 -10.25
CA ASP A 112 10.35 6.00 -10.84
C ASP A 112 9.48 6.80 -9.84
N SER A 113 9.22 6.27 -8.64
CA SER A 113 8.47 6.97 -7.59
C SER A 113 9.40 7.91 -6.81
N PRO A 114 9.05 9.20 -6.63
CA PRO A 114 9.94 10.18 -6.00
C PRO A 114 10.44 9.81 -4.60
N ASP A 115 9.65 9.03 -3.85
CA ASP A 115 9.95 8.57 -2.49
C ASP A 115 9.99 7.04 -2.39
N ALA A 116 10.19 6.35 -3.52
CA ALA A 116 10.17 4.89 -3.66
C ALA A 116 8.93 4.23 -3.03
N SER A 117 7.82 4.97 -2.94
CA SER A 117 6.59 4.51 -2.32
C SER A 117 5.56 4.15 -3.38
N ILE A 118 4.84 3.05 -3.19
CA ILE A 118 3.78 2.62 -4.10
C ILE A 118 2.65 1.93 -3.33
N SER A 119 1.42 2.20 -3.75
CA SER A 119 0.23 1.52 -3.25
C SER A 119 -0.32 0.60 -4.34
N ILE A 120 -0.53 -0.66 -3.98
CA ILE A 120 -0.97 -1.72 -4.88
C ILE A 120 -2.35 -2.17 -4.39
N CYS A 121 -3.34 -2.13 -5.28
CA CYS A 121 -4.71 -2.52 -5.00
C CYS A 121 -5.13 -3.56 -6.04
N ILE A 122 -5.44 -4.78 -5.62
CA ILE A 122 -5.61 -5.93 -6.50
C ILE A 122 -6.98 -6.56 -6.22
N GLY A 123 -7.84 -6.64 -7.24
CA GLY A 123 -9.13 -7.33 -7.11
C GLY A 123 -9.01 -8.85 -7.05
N GLU A 124 -8.05 -9.39 -7.81
CA GLU A 124 -7.76 -10.82 -7.88
C GLU A 124 -6.25 -11.07 -7.84
N PHE A 125 -5.75 -11.58 -6.72
CA PHE A 125 -4.31 -11.75 -6.51
C PHE A 125 -3.62 -12.57 -7.60
N GLY A 126 -4.31 -13.55 -8.19
CA GLY A 126 -3.79 -14.35 -9.30
C GLY A 126 -3.35 -13.51 -10.50
N THR A 127 -4.04 -12.42 -10.83
CA THR A 127 -3.67 -11.53 -11.96
C THR A 127 -2.32 -10.83 -11.74
N PHE A 128 -2.00 -10.54 -10.49
CA PHE A 128 -0.75 -9.92 -10.07
C PHE A 128 0.38 -10.94 -9.89
N PHE A 129 0.07 -12.11 -9.34
CA PHE A 129 1.03 -13.16 -9.07
C PHE A 129 1.47 -13.90 -10.35
N ASN A 130 0.54 -14.28 -11.23
CA ASN A 130 0.80 -15.17 -12.36
C ASN A 130 1.92 -14.72 -13.34
N PRO A 131 2.11 -13.40 -13.62
CA PRO A 131 3.16 -12.95 -14.54
C PRO A 131 4.59 -13.22 -14.08
N SER A 132 4.84 -13.35 -12.77
CA SER A 132 6.20 -13.54 -12.24
C SER A 132 6.33 -14.64 -11.17
N ARG A 133 5.20 -15.17 -10.69
CA ARG A 133 5.10 -16.31 -9.77
C ARG A 133 6.00 -16.13 -8.55
N ASP A 134 6.85 -17.11 -8.26
CA ASP A 134 7.70 -17.17 -7.08
C ASP A 134 8.65 -15.96 -6.99
N VAL A 135 9.13 -15.45 -8.14
CA VAL A 135 9.96 -14.24 -8.21
C VAL A 135 9.23 -13.02 -7.63
N MET A 136 7.92 -12.92 -7.82
CA MET A 136 7.12 -11.84 -7.21
C MET A 136 7.03 -11.99 -5.69
N ILE A 137 6.89 -13.22 -5.18
CA ILE A 137 6.78 -13.48 -3.75
C ILE A 137 8.10 -13.17 -3.04
N ASP A 138 9.22 -13.63 -3.60
CA ASP A 138 10.55 -13.34 -3.08
C ASP A 138 10.80 -11.83 -3.06
N PHE A 139 10.41 -11.13 -4.13
CA PHE A 139 10.53 -9.68 -4.23
C PHE A 139 9.69 -8.94 -3.19
N LEU A 140 8.39 -9.27 -3.07
CA LEU A 140 7.52 -8.67 -2.06
C LEU A 140 8.00 -8.93 -0.63
N THR A 141 8.53 -10.13 -0.36
CA THR A 141 9.08 -10.51 0.94
C THR A 141 10.30 -9.68 1.28
N ALA A 142 11.23 -9.54 0.33
CA ALA A 142 12.44 -8.75 0.53
C ALA A 142 12.16 -7.25 0.71
N LEU A 143 11.09 -6.74 0.10
CA LEU A 143 10.58 -5.37 0.31
C LEU A 143 9.93 -5.20 1.68
N PHE A 144 9.19 -6.20 2.16
CA PHE A 144 8.53 -6.17 3.47
C PHE A 144 9.53 -6.18 4.63
N ASP A 145 10.66 -6.90 4.47
CA ASP A 145 11.78 -6.92 5.43
C ASP A 145 12.43 -5.53 5.63
N GLY A 146 12.01 -4.51 4.85
CA GLY A 146 12.41 -3.13 5.06
C GLY A 146 13.88 -2.89 4.73
N ARG A 147 14.47 -3.72 3.85
CA ARG A 147 15.83 -3.50 3.35
C ARG A 147 15.94 -2.08 2.84
N LYS A 148 16.93 -1.36 3.35
CA LYS A 148 17.11 0.08 3.07
C LYS A 148 17.46 0.36 1.60
N LYS A 149 17.88 -0.66 0.86
CA LYS A 149 18.24 -0.59 -0.55
C LYS A 149 17.71 -1.83 -1.25
N HIS A 150 17.11 -1.61 -2.41
CA HIS A 150 16.79 -2.63 -3.38
C HIS A 150 17.34 -2.20 -4.73
N ASP A 151 18.26 -2.99 -5.24
CA ASP A 151 18.91 -2.86 -6.53
C ASP A 151 18.53 -4.06 -7.41
N SER A 152 18.17 -3.78 -8.65
CA SER A 152 17.94 -4.82 -9.66
C SER A 152 18.77 -4.49 -10.89
N ASP A 153 19.78 -5.34 -11.13
CA ASP A 153 20.60 -5.28 -12.32
C ASP A 153 19.92 -6.04 -13.45
N THR A 154 19.75 -5.39 -14.60
CA THR A 154 19.34 -6.08 -15.83
C THR A 154 20.36 -5.81 -16.94
N LEU A 155 20.86 -6.89 -17.56
CA LEU A 155 21.93 -6.88 -18.57
C LEU A 155 21.70 -5.89 -19.73
N SER A 156 20.46 -5.51 -20.01
CA SER A 156 20.07 -4.68 -21.15
C SER A 156 19.58 -3.27 -20.81
N ARG A 157 19.31 -2.94 -19.54
CA ARG A 157 18.56 -1.71 -19.19
C ARG A 157 19.15 -0.86 -18.05
N GLY A 158 20.34 -1.19 -17.57
CA GLY A 158 20.98 -0.46 -16.47
C GLY A 158 20.47 -0.90 -15.10
N ILE A 159 20.97 -0.23 -14.05
CA ILE A 159 20.68 -0.54 -12.65
C ILE A 159 19.43 0.24 -12.22
N GLU A 160 18.35 -0.46 -11.88
CA GLU A 160 17.20 0.16 -11.23
C GLU A 160 17.43 0.19 -9.72
N TYR A 161 17.34 1.38 -9.13
CA TYR A 161 17.66 1.60 -7.71
C TYR A 161 16.48 2.24 -6.97
N ALA A 162 16.05 1.60 -5.88
CA ALA A 162 15.05 2.11 -4.96
C ALA A 162 15.65 2.23 -3.56
N GLU A 163 15.85 3.47 -3.10
CA GLU A 163 16.25 3.72 -1.72
C GLU A 163 15.03 3.71 -0.82
N ARG A 164 15.10 2.90 0.24
CA ARG A 164 14.10 2.90 1.32
C ARG A 164 12.67 2.73 0.79
N PRO A 165 12.35 1.70 -0.01
CA PRO A 165 11.03 1.57 -0.61
C PRO A 165 9.92 1.46 0.44
N CYS A 166 8.71 1.90 0.07
CA CYS A 166 7.53 1.80 0.91
C CYS A 166 6.33 1.26 0.14
N ILE A 167 6.07 -0.03 0.32
CA ILE A 167 5.03 -0.71 -0.42
C ILE A 167 3.88 -1.05 0.50
N ASN A 168 2.70 -0.65 0.06
CA ASN A 168 1.45 -1.10 0.65
C ASN A 168 0.70 -1.91 -0.39
N LEU A 169 0.22 -3.09 -0.01
CA LEU A 169 -0.55 -3.98 -0.87
C LEU A 169 -1.88 -4.33 -0.21
N LEU A 170 -2.96 -4.25 -0.98
CA LEU A 170 -4.30 -4.71 -0.60
C LEU A 170 -4.82 -5.63 -1.72
N ALA A 171 -5.16 -6.87 -1.35
CA ALA A 171 -5.60 -7.93 -2.28
C ALA A 171 -6.77 -8.75 -1.72
#